data_AF-M0DHM5-F1
#
_entry.id   AF-M0DHM5-F1
#
_cell.length_a   1.000
_cell.length_b   1.000
_cell.length_c   1.000
_cell.angle_alpha   90.00
_cell.angle_beta   90.00
_cell.angle_gamma   90.00
#
_symmetry.space_group_name_H-M   'P 1'
#
loop_
_entity.id
_entity.type
_entity.pdbx_description
1 polymer ?
#
loop_
_entity_poly.entity_id
_entity_poly.type
_entity_poly.pdbx_seq_one_letter_code
_entity_poly.pdbx_strand_id
1 'polypeptide(L)'
;MDHTRRDALAGGALALSLATAGCLDFAAGEGPQGPEGTPATLTCDEDGFVRLDRPFEASVAGTPVETDETELELSTEGTTETYGQSLRVVLRNTGDSPAPTLGESAYSVQRETEAGWLDVRGGTGGEAVELPRSEDRVDVSSAYSWDLTLTEAGIADAVDGVDLTVCPPLGPGTYRFVYWGLVGGPPVGVEFELVG
;
A
#
# COMPACT_ATOMS: atom_id res chain seq x y z
N MET A 1 10.26 -4.04 90.06
CA MET A 1 11.44 -3.28 90.48
C MET A 1 12.49 -3.44 89.40
N ASP A 2 13.01 -2.31 88.95
CA ASP A 2 14.27 -2.10 88.26
C ASP A 2 14.40 -2.29 86.74
N HIS A 3 14.87 -1.19 86.15
CA HIS A 3 15.17 -0.90 84.76
C HIS A 3 16.50 -1.55 84.31
N THR A 4 16.67 -1.69 82.99
CA THR A 4 17.74 -1.02 82.18
C THR A 4 18.37 -1.89 81.07
N ARG A 5 18.07 -1.49 79.83
CA ARG A 5 18.90 -1.38 78.58
C ARG A 5 19.89 -2.50 78.19
N ARG A 6 19.82 -2.95 76.92
CA ARG A 6 20.60 -2.38 75.78
C ARG A 6 20.43 -3.20 74.48
N ASP A 7 20.33 -2.46 73.37
CA ASP A 7 20.78 -2.70 71.97
C ASP A 7 20.27 -3.96 71.22
N ALA A 8 19.92 -3.92 69.93
CA ALA A 8 20.52 -3.14 68.85
C ALA A 8 19.57 -2.88 67.67
N LEU A 9 19.93 -1.80 66.97
CA LEU A 9 19.45 -1.25 65.71
C LEU A 9 19.49 -2.21 64.50
N ALA A 10 18.53 -2.04 63.58
CA ALA A 10 18.72 -1.84 62.12
C ALA A 10 17.32 -1.84 61.48
N GLY A 11 16.78 -0.72 60.99
CA GLY A 11 17.14 -0.15 59.68
C GLY A 11 16.61 -1.09 58.58
N GLY A 12 15.43 -0.94 58.00
CA GLY A 12 14.82 0.27 57.49
C GLY A 12 15.25 0.48 56.04
N ALA A 13 14.55 -0.16 55.08
CA ALA A 13 14.26 0.35 53.73
C ALA A 13 13.59 -0.75 52.90
N LEU A 14 12.26 -0.67 52.77
CA LEU A 14 11.51 -1.35 51.72
C LEU A 14 11.92 -0.69 50.39
N ALA A 15 12.66 -1.41 49.55
CA ALA A 15 12.89 -1.01 48.17
C ALA A 15 11.57 -1.18 47.40
N LEU A 16 10.85 -0.08 47.22
CA LEU A 16 9.78 0.04 46.23
C LEU A 16 10.43 0.01 44.84
N SER A 17 10.50 -1.17 44.24
CA SER A 17 10.78 -1.32 42.82
C SER A 17 9.61 -0.72 42.03
N LEU A 18 9.78 0.53 41.62
CA LEU A 18 8.99 1.16 40.56
C LEU A 18 9.30 0.40 39.27
N ALA A 19 8.42 -0.53 38.91
CA ALA A 19 8.36 -1.04 37.55
C ALA A 19 7.90 0.13 36.67
N THR A 20 8.85 0.82 36.04
CA THR A 20 8.56 1.64 34.87
C THR A 20 8.02 0.68 33.83
N ALA A 21 6.70 0.65 33.67
CA ALA A 21 6.07 0.16 32.45
C ALA A 21 6.63 1.04 31.33
N GLY A 22 7.69 0.56 30.68
CA GLY A 22 8.08 1.08 29.38
C GLY A 22 6.90 0.79 28.47
N CYS A 23 6.08 1.81 28.24
CA CYS A 23 5.24 1.83 27.06
C CYS A 23 6.18 1.49 25.90
N LEU A 24 5.88 0.40 25.21
CA LEU A 24 6.48 0.12 23.92
C LEU A 24 6.20 1.35 23.07
N ASP A 25 7.20 2.19 22.92
CA ASP A 25 7.33 3.13 21.81
C ASP A 25 7.44 2.22 20.59
N PHE A 26 6.29 1.71 20.12
CA PHE A 26 6.17 1.37 18.72
C PHE A 26 6.57 2.66 18.03
N ALA A 27 7.67 2.61 17.28
CA ALA A 27 7.91 3.55 16.21
C ALA A 27 6.76 3.39 15.20
N ALA A 28 5.56 3.81 15.59
CA ALA A 28 4.52 4.21 14.69
C ALA A 28 5.15 5.42 14.02
N GLY A 29 5.64 5.22 12.79
CA GLY A 29 5.92 6.35 11.91
C GLY A 29 4.73 7.30 11.99
N GLU A 30 5.00 8.60 11.87
CA GLU A 30 3.95 9.60 11.66
C GLU A 30 2.98 8.98 10.64
N GLY A 31 1.73 8.74 11.07
CA GLY A 31 0.76 7.95 10.30
C GLY A 31 0.46 8.57 8.93
N PRO A 32 -0.63 8.22 8.25
CA PRO A 32 -0.95 8.86 6.98
C PRO A 32 -1.07 10.38 7.17
N GLN A 33 -0.24 11.15 6.46
CA GLN A 33 -0.18 12.63 6.55
C GLN A 33 -0.95 13.32 5.42
N GLY A 34 -1.51 12.55 4.49
CA GLY A 34 -2.28 13.04 3.36
C GLY A 34 -3.69 13.53 3.73
N PRO A 35 -4.43 14.06 2.74
CA PRO A 35 -5.82 14.46 2.98
C PRO A 35 -6.66 13.26 3.40
N GLU A 36 -7.68 13.45 4.21
CA GLU A 36 -8.58 12.37 4.67
C GLU A 36 -9.81 12.24 3.77
N GLY A 37 -10.39 11.04 3.69
CA GLY A 37 -11.61 10.75 2.94
C GLY A 37 -11.43 10.87 1.42
N THR A 38 -12.42 11.47 0.75
CA THR A 38 -12.43 11.69 -0.71
C THR A 38 -12.05 13.14 -1.02
N PRO A 39 -10.76 13.47 -1.25
CA PRO A 39 -10.35 14.82 -1.58
C PRO A 39 -10.89 15.23 -2.95
N ALA A 40 -10.96 16.53 -3.21
CA ALA A 40 -11.36 17.04 -4.53
C ALA A 40 -10.42 16.58 -5.65
N THR A 41 -9.12 16.52 -5.35
CA THR A 41 -8.05 16.06 -6.25
C THR A 41 -6.79 15.72 -5.43
N LEU A 42 -5.74 15.27 -6.09
CA LEU A 42 -4.41 15.04 -5.52
C LEU A 42 -3.45 16.17 -5.92
N THR A 43 -3.44 17.24 -5.13
CA THR A 43 -2.56 18.40 -5.35
C THR A 43 -1.15 18.11 -4.87
N CYS A 44 -0.16 18.55 -5.64
CA CYS A 44 1.26 18.44 -5.33
C CYS A 44 1.89 19.82 -5.27
N ASP A 45 2.51 20.15 -4.15
CA ASP A 45 3.24 21.40 -3.97
C ASP A 45 4.66 21.35 -4.58
N GLU A 46 5.13 20.15 -4.92
CA GLU A 46 6.44 19.96 -5.53
C GLU A 46 6.43 20.38 -7.01
N ASP A 47 7.20 21.42 -7.31
CA ASP A 47 7.44 21.88 -8.68
C ASP A 47 8.07 20.75 -9.52
N GLY A 48 7.45 20.42 -10.66
CA GLY A 48 7.93 19.38 -11.56
C GLY A 48 7.33 17.99 -11.31
N PHE A 49 6.46 17.82 -10.32
CA PHE A 49 5.73 16.56 -10.17
C PHE A 49 4.78 16.33 -11.35
N VAL A 50 4.96 15.20 -12.03
CA VAL A 50 4.07 14.71 -13.09
C VAL A 50 3.53 13.36 -12.69
N ARG A 51 2.23 13.34 -12.35
CA ARG A 51 1.49 12.12 -12.00
C ARG A 51 1.53 11.11 -13.13
N LEU A 52 1.60 9.82 -12.80
CA LEU A 52 1.46 8.77 -13.79
C LEU A 52 0.09 8.86 -14.46
N ASP A 53 0.11 8.93 -15.79
CA ASP A 53 -1.10 8.89 -16.60
C ASP A 53 -1.73 7.50 -16.55
N ARG A 54 -3.05 7.46 -16.71
CA ARG A 54 -3.80 6.21 -16.83
C ARG A 54 -3.63 5.67 -18.25
N PRO A 55 -2.97 4.52 -18.48
CA PRO A 55 -2.71 4.02 -19.83
C PRO A 55 -3.92 3.27 -20.43
N PHE A 56 -5.12 3.49 -19.88
CA PHE A 56 -6.35 2.82 -20.27
C PHE A 56 -7.55 3.77 -20.14
N GLU A 57 -8.50 3.67 -21.05
CA GLU A 57 -9.75 4.45 -21.02
C GLU A 57 -10.95 3.63 -20.51
N ALA A 58 -10.86 2.30 -20.57
CA ALA A 58 -11.91 1.39 -20.16
C ALA A 58 -12.20 1.50 -18.65
N SER A 59 -13.44 1.23 -18.27
CA SER A 59 -13.82 1.05 -16.86
C SER A 59 -13.04 -0.11 -16.26
N VAL A 60 -12.62 0.07 -15.00
CA VAL A 60 -11.98 -1.01 -14.23
C VAL A 60 -13.03 -2.04 -13.87
N ALA A 61 -12.81 -3.28 -14.30
CA ALA A 61 -13.63 -4.42 -13.95
C ALA A 61 -13.35 -4.88 -12.52
N GLY A 62 -14.37 -5.46 -11.89
CA GLY A 62 -14.19 -6.24 -10.67
C GLY A 62 -13.53 -7.59 -10.95
N THR A 63 -13.41 -8.38 -9.88
CA THR A 63 -12.83 -9.71 -9.90
C THR A 63 -13.91 -10.76 -9.57
N PRO A 64 -13.96 -11.93 -10.25
CA PRO A 64 -13.09 -12.35 -11.35
C PRO A 64 -13.36 -11.58 -12.66
N VAL A 65 -12.42 -11.67 -13.60
CA VAL A 65 -12.49 -11.04 -14.93
C VAL A 65 -12.26 -12.06 -16.04
N GLU A 66 -13.09 -12.00 -17.07
CA GLU A 66 -12.93 -12.81 -18.29
C GLU A 66 -12.17 -12.02 -19.34
N THR A 67 -11.20 -12.68 -19.99
CA THR A 67 -10.52 -12.24 -21.21
C THR A 67 -11.03 -13.05 -22.40
N ASP A 68 -10.57 -12.73 -23.60
CA ASP A 68 -10.86 -13.54 -24.79
C ASP A 68 -10.31 -14.98 -24.66
N GLU A 69 -9.28 -15.22 -23.83
CA GLU A 69 -8.62 -16.53 -23.70
C GLU A 69 -8.93 -17.30 -22.42
N THR A 70 -9.08 -16.62 -21.28
CA THR A 70 -9.18 -17.25 -19.95
C THR A 70 -9.85 -16.35 -18.90
N GLU A 71 -10.12 -16.91 -17.73
CA GLU A 71 -10.59 -16.19 -16.54
C GLU A 71 -9.43 -15.93 -15.57
N LEU A 72 -9.40 -14.74 -14.98
CA LEU A 72 -8.43 -14.34 -13.96
C LEU A 72 -9.13 -13.79 -12.73
N GLU A 73 -8.52 -14.02 -11.57
CA GLU A 73 -8.97 -13.50 -10.28
C GLU A 73 -7.87 -12.63 -9.67
N LEU A 74 -8.18 -11.36 -9.43
CA LEU A 74 -7.36 -10.46 -8.63
C LEU A 74 -7.88 -10.50 -7.18
N SER A 75 -7.01 -10.64 -6.19
CA SER A 75 -7.40 -10.77 -4.79
C SER A 75 -6.44 -10.03 -3.86
N THR A 76 -6.95 -9.62 -2.70
CA THR A 76 -6.19 -9.04 -1.58
C THR A 76 -6.47 -9.81 -0.30
N GLU A 77 -5.56 -9.78 0.67
CA GLU A 77 -5.76 -10.44 1.98
C GLU A 77 -6.79 -9.72 2.87
N GLY A 78 -7.02 -8.43 2.62
CA GLY A 78 -7.97 -7.59 3.33
C GLY A 78 -8.57 -6.49 2.45
N THR A 79 -9.64 -5.87 2.94
CA THR A 79 -10.29 -4.70 2.34
C THR A 79 -10.07 -3.43 3.16
N THR A 80 -9.28 -3.52 4.23
CA THR A 80 -8.94 -2.42 5.13
C THR A 80 -7.53 -2.65 5.61
N GLU A 81 -6.64 -1.72 5.30
CA GLU A 81 -5.22 -1.82 5.57
C GLU A 81 -4.74 -0.62 6.37
N THR A 82 -3.82 -0.87 7.30
CA THR A 82 -3.24 0.20 8.11
C THR A 82 -2.01 0.75 7.41
N TYR A 83 -1.85 2.07 7.43
CA TYR A 83 -0.62 2.74 6.97
C TYR A 83 0.63 2.08 7.57
N GLY A 84 1.66 1.89 6.74
CA GLY A 84 2.89 1.19 7.12
C GLY A 84 2.81 -0.34 7.08
N GLN A 85 1.63 -0.94 6.87
CA GLN A 85 1.51 -2.39 6.65
C GLN A 85 1.69 -2.75 5.17
N SER A 86 1.94 -4.03 4.90
CA SER A 86 1.98 -4.57 3.55
C SER A 86 0.58 -4.96 3.07
N LEU A 87 0.18 -4.42 1.93
CA LEU A 87 -0.94 -4.95 1.15
C LEU A 87 -0.40 -6.01 0.19
N ARG A 88 -0.86 -7.25 0.36
CA ARG A 88 -0.59 -8.32 -0.59
C ARG A 88 -1.71 -8.40 -1.63
N VAL A 89 -1.33 -8.34 -2.91
CA VAL A 89 -2.24 -8.48 -4.05
C VAL A 89 -1.78 -9.66 -4.91
N VAL A 90 -2.72 -10.51 -5.33
CA VAL A 90 -2.42 -11.68 -6.16
C VAL A 90 -3.35 -11.72 -7.36
N LEU A 91 -2.79 -11.76 -8.57
CA LEU A 91 -3.50 -12.04 -9.81
C LEU A 91 -3.26 -13.49 -10.19
N ARG A 92 -4.30 -14.33 -10.13
CA ARG A 92 -4.23 -15.75 -10.47
C ARG A 92 -5.04 -16.05 -11.72
N ASN A 93 -4.50 -16.87 -12.61
CA ASN A 93 -5.26 -17.46 -13.70
C ASN A 93 -6.10 -18.64 -13.18
N THR A 94 -7.42 -18.56 -13.32
CA THR A 94 -8.37 -19.58 -12.84
C THR A 94 -8.97 -20.41 -13.98
N GLY A 95 -8.73 -20.03 -15.23
CA GLY A 95 -9.16 -20.78 -16.41
C GLY A 95 -8.12 -21.79 -16.91
N ASP A 96 -8.30 -22.23 -18.15
CA ASP A 96 -7.56 -23.37 -18.72
C ASP A 96 -6.50 -22.98 -19.77
N SER A 97 -6.32 -21.69 -20.05
CA SER A 97 -5.35 -21.17 -21.02
C SER A 97 -4.47 -20.08 -20.42
N PRO A 98 -3.20 -19.93 -20.82
CA PRO A 98 -2.36 -18.81 -20.38
C PRO A 98 -2.96 -17.46 -20.78
N ALA A 99 -2.88 -16.47 -19.90
CA ALA A 99 -3.30 -15.09 -20.18
C ALA A 99 -2.10 -14.26 -20.66
N PRO A 100 -2.12 -13.67 -21.87
CA PRO A 100 -1.08 -12.73 -22.29
C PRO A 100 -1.12 -11.43 -21.47
N THR A 101 0.06 -10.90 -21.13
CA THR A 101 0.20 -9.72 -20.29
C THR A 101 1.25 -8.72 -20.78
N LEU A 102 1.21 -7.51 -20.21
CA LEU A 102 2.24 -6.47 -20.33
C LEU A 102 3.25 -6.48 -19.16
N GLY A 103 3.37 -7.60 -18.45
CA GLY A 103 4.30 -7.79 -17.34
C GLY A 103 3.79 -7.30 -15.98
N GLU A 104 4.53 -7.67 -14.93
CA GLU A 104 4.14 -7.42 -13.53
C GLU A 104 4.08 -5.94 -13.16
N SER A 105 4.82 -5.06 -13.84
CA SER A 105 4.85 -3.62 -13.56
C SER A 105 3.64 -2.87 -14.12
N ALA A 106 2.75 -3.55 -14.86
CA ALA A 106 1.59 -2.96 -15.50
C ALA A 106 0.41 -2.73 -14.53
N TYR A 107 0.67 -2.06 -13.41
CA TYR A 107 -0.33 -1.75 -12.39
C TYR A 107 -0.33 -0.28 -11.97
N SER A 108 -1.46 0.15 -11.41
CA SER A 108 -1.71 1.48 -10.87
C SER A 108 -2.18 1.37 -9.44
N VAL A 109 -1.69 2.24 -8.55
CA VAL A 109 -2.21 2.40 -7.19
C VAL A 109 -2.95 3.71 -7.16
N GLN A 110 -4.27 3.64 -7.10
CA GLN A 110 -5.14 4.80 -7.30
C GLN A 110 -5.89 5.15 -6.03
N ARG A 111 -6.12 6.44 -5.84
CA ARG A 111 -6.94 6.98 -4.78
C ARG A 111 -8.23 7.56 -5.34
N GLU A 112 -9.33 7.35 -4.62
CA GLU A 112 -10.61 7.95 -4.95
C GLU A 112 -10.58 9.46 -4.64
N THR A 113 -11.00 10.26 -5.62
CA THR A 113 -11.18 11.72 -5.47
C THR A 113 -12.52 12.13 -6.06
N GLU A 114 -12.99 13.35 -5.78
CA GLU A 114 -14.20 13.89 -6.40
C GLU A 114 -14.07 14.01 -7.93
N ALA A 115 -12.85 14.16 -8.45
CA ALA A 115 -12.53 14.15 -9.87
C ALA A 115 -12.41 12.72 -10.47
N GLY A 116 -12.62 11.68 -9.65
CA GLY A 116 -12.44 10.28 -9.99
C GLY A 116 -11.12 9.71 -9.49
N TRP A 117 -10.69 8.59 -10.06
CA TRP A 117 -9.52 7.85 -9.59
C TRP A 117 -8.22 8.38 -10.17
N LEU A 118 -7.26 8.71 -9.31
CA LEU A 118 -5.94 9.22 -9.70
C LEU A 118 -4.83 8.32 -9.14
N ASP A 119 -3.80 8.02 -9.93
CA ASP A 119 -2.61 7.32 -9.40
C ASP A 119 -1.92 8.20 -8.35
N VAL A 120 -1.45 7.61 -7.27
CA VAL A 120 -0.78 8.33 -6.19
C VAL A 120 0.69 8.63 -6.52
N ARG A 121 1.24 7.97 -7.55
CA ARG A 121 2.63 8.06 -7.96
C ARG A 121 2.82 9.00 -9.14
N GLY A 122 4.03 9.50 -9.27
CA GLY A 122 4.50 10.30 -10.40
C GLY A 122 6.01 10.47 -10.40
N GLY A 123 6.54 11.07 -11.45
CA GLY A 123 7.94 11.48 -11.52
C GLY A 123 8.14 12.93 -11.09
N THR A 124 9.37 13.30 -10.71
CA THR A 124 9.73 14.65 -10.25
C THR A 124 10.57 15.44 -11.27
N GLY A 125 10.88 14.84 -12.42
CA GLY A 125 11.70 15.46 -13.47
C GLY A 125 11.00 16.56 -14.28
N GLY A 126 9.68 16.71 -14.15
CA GLY A 126 8.87 17.59 -15.01
C GLY A 126 8.41 16.91 -16.30
N GLU A 127 8.81 15.67 -16.55
CA GLU A 127 8.38 14.84 -17.67
C GLU A 127 7.49 13.69 -17.20
N ALA A 128 6.59 13.23 -18.07
CA ALA A 128 5.80 12.04 -17.81
C ALA A 128 6.70 10.81 -17.77
N VAL A 129 6.51 9.99 -16.74
CA VAL A 129 7.19 8.70 -16.57
C VAL A 129 6.26 7.59 -17.06
N GLU A 130 6.82 6.62 -17.77
CA GLU A 130 6.10 5.42 -18.19
C GLU A 130 6.56 4.20 -17.39
N LEU A 131 5.60 3.39 -16.95
CA LEU A 131 5.91 2.11 -16.31
C LEU A 131 6.40 1.10 -17.37
N PRO A 132 7.38 0.25 -17.03
CA PRO A 132 7.86 -0.81 -17.90
C PRO A 132 6.72 -1.70 -18.39
N ARG A 133 6.79 -2.04 -19.68
CA ARG A 133 5.89 -3.01 -20.32
C ARG A 133 6.73 -4.08 -20.98
N SER A 134 6.42 -5.32 -20.69
CA SER A 134 7.09 -6.48 -21.28
C SER A 134 6.05 -7.49 -21.71
N GLU A 135 6.18 -8.03 -22.92
CA GLU A 135 5.36 -9.16 -23.34
C GLU A 135 5.63 -10.35 -22.41
N ASP A 136 4.62 -10.75 -21.66
CA ASP A 136 4.69 -11.86 -20.70
C ASP A 136 3.36 -12.63 -20.66
N ARG A 137 3.22 -13.59 -19.75
CA ARG A 137 1.97 -14.32 -19.54
C ARG A 137 1.81 -14.82 -18.10
N VAL A 138 0.56 -14.96 -17.67
CA VAL A 138 0.20 -15.72 -16.48
C VAL A 138 -0.33 -17.09 -16.89
N ASP A 139 0.47 -18.13 -16.69
CA ASP A 139 0.05 -19.53 -16.92
C ASP A 139 -1.04 -19.98 -15.92
N VAL A 140 -1.78 -21.03 -16.27
CA VAL A 140 -2.91 -21.60 -15.49
C VAL A 140 -2.57 -21.94 -14.02
N SER A 141 -1.30 -22.22 -13.72
CA SER A 141 -0.83 -22.52 -12.36
C SER A 141 0.08 -21.44 -11.76
N SER A 142 0.23 -20.32 -12.45
CA SER A 142 1.08 -19.21 -12.06
C SER A 142 0.24 -18.03 -11.57
N ALA A 143 0.89 -17.11 -10.87
CA ALA A 143 0.27 -15.88 -10.41
C ALA A 143 1.32 -14.77 -10.39
N TYR A 144 0.85 -13.54 -10.58
CA TYR A 144 1.60 -12.37 -10.14
C TYR A 144 1.26 -12.08 -8.68
N SER A 145 2.26 -11.69 -7.89
CA SER A 145 2.10 -11.37 -6.48
C SER A 145 2.85 -10.08 -6.19
N TRP A 146 2.12 -9.07 -5.76
CA TRP A 146 2.68 -7.80 -5.30
C TRP A 146 2.59 -7.75 -3.77
N ASP A 147 3.66 -7.29 -3.13
CA ASP A 147 3.69 -6.95 -1.70
C ASP A 147 4.04 -5.46 -1.61
N LEU A 148 3.01 -4.64 -1.35
CA LEU A 148 3.14 -3.19 -1.34
C LEU A 148 3.11 -2.69 0.09
N THR A 149 4.25 -2.20 0.60
CA THR A 149 4.27 -1.49 1.87
C THR A 149 3.56 -0.14 1.72
N LEU A 150 2.49 0.08 2.47
CA LEU A 150 1.62 1.27 2.38
C LEU A 150 2.25 2.48 3.07
N THR A 151 3.37 2.94 2.51
CA THR A 151 4.08 4.19 2.81
C THR A 151 4.48 4.85 1.50
N GLU A 152 4.87 6.11 1.53
CA GLU A 152 5.33 6.82 0.34
C GLU A 152 6.51 6.10 -0.32
N ALA A 153 7.52 5.72 0.48
CA ALA A 153 8.69 4.99 -0.01
C ALA A 153 8.32 3.59 -0.52
N GLY A 154 7.50 2.85 0.23
CA GLY A 154 7.11 1.50 -0.14
C GLY A 154 6.33 1.44 -1.46
N ILE A 155 5.48 2.43 -1.72
CA ILE A 155 4.73 2.53 -2.98
C ILE A 155 5.59 3.10 -4.12
N ALA A 156 6.49 4.05 -3.83
CA ALA A 156 7.40 4.64 -4.82
C ALA A 156 8.41 3.61 -5.35
N ASP A 157 9.00 2.81 -4.46
CA ASP A 157 10.04 1.83 -4.79
C ASP A 157 9.49 0.50 -5.32
N ALA A 158 8.17 0.34 -5.41
CA ALA A 158 7.52 -0.92 -5.77
C ALA A 158 7.66 -1.32 -7.26
N VAL A 159 8.32 -0.50 -8.08
CA VAL A 159 8.62 -0.81 -9.48
C VAL A 159 10.11 -0.61 -9.73
N ASP A 160 10.83 -1.71 -9.96
CA ASP A 160 12.28 -1.68 -10.18
C ASP A 160 12.68 -0.83 -11.40
N GLY A 161 13.71 0.00 -11.21
CA GLY A 161 14.34 0.77 -12.30
C GLY A 161 13.54 1.99 -12.76
N VAL A 162 12.52 2.41 -12.00
CA VAL A 162 11.75 3.62 -12.26
C VAL A 162 11.80 4.53 -11.04
N ASP A 163 12.27 5.75 -11.23
CA ASP A 163 12.29 6.76 -10.16
C ASP A 163 10.89 7.38 -10.02
N LEU A 164 10.12 6.93 -9.03
CA LEU A 164 8.80 7.45 -8.69
C LEU A 164 8.81 8.14 -7.33
N THR A 165 7.82 8.99 -7.10
CA THR A 165 7.46 9.51 -5.79
C THR A 165 5.96 9.46 -5.59
N VAL A 166 5.51 9.44 -4.34
CA VAL A 166 4.10 9.52 -3.97
C VAL A 166 3.75 10.96 -3.62
N CYS A 167 2.71 11.51 -4.26
CA CYS A 167 2.28 12.86 -3.97
C CYS A 167 0.77 13.08 -4.25
N PRO A 168 0.04 13.72 -3.32
CA PRO A 168 0.45 14.12 -1.96
C PRO A 168 0.78 12.88 -1.08
N PRO A 169 1.28 13.06 0.16
CA PRO A 169 1.42 11.95 1.10
C PRO A 169 0.12 11.12 1.20
N LEU A 170 0.26 9.86 1.58
CA LEU A 170 -0.88 8.96 1.73
C LEU A 170 -1.76 9.46 2.88
N GLY A 171 -3.06 9.53 2.63
CA GLY A 171 -4.07 9.91 3.63
C GLY A 171 -5.10 8.79 3.79
N PRO A 172 -5.82 8.70 4.90
CA PRO A 172 -6.86 7.69 5.07
C PRO A 172 -8.01 7.89 4.06
N GLY A 173 -8.58 6.80 3.58
CA GLY A 173 -9.68 6.79 2.60
C GLY A 173 -9.61 5.62 1.61
N THR A 174 -10.43 5.69 0.55
CA THR A 174 -10.54 4.61 -0.45
C THR A 174 -9.39 4.62 -1.46
N TYR A 175 -8.75 3.47 -1.60
CA TYR A 175 -7.75 3.19 -2.62
C TYR A 175 -8.16 1.98 -3.46
N ARG A 176 -7.51 1.82 -4.59
CA ARG A 176 -7.58 0.60 -5.38
C ARG A 176 -6.27 0.25 -6.03
N PHE A 177 -5.99 -1.03 -6.10
CA PHE A 177 -4.97 -1.57 -6.98
C PHE A 177 -5.64 -1.91 -8.32
N VAL A 178 -5.05 -1.46 -9.43
CA VAL A 178 -5.56 -1.76 -10.77
C VAL A 178 -4.45 -2.40 -11.58
N TYR A 179 -4.65 -3.63 -12.01
CA TYR A 179 -3.82 -4.26 -13.01
C TYR A 179 -4.39 -3.98 -14.41
N TRP A 180 -3.64 -3.25 -15.23
CA TRP A 180 -4.04 -2.85 -16.58
C TRP A 180 -3.26 -3.60 -17.67
N GLY A 181 -2.37 -4.51 -17.29
CA GLY A 181 -1.55 -5.28 -18.20
C GLY A 181 -2.23 -6.47 -18.88
N LEU A 182 -3.55 -6.68 -18.73
CA LEU A 182 -4.25 -7.76 -19.44
C LEU A 182 -4.38 -7.42 -20.92
N VAL A 183 -3.86 -8.29 -21.79
CA VAL A 183 -4.06 -8.17 -23.23
C VAL A 183 -5.38 -8.84 -23.59
N GLY A 184 -6.22 -8.19 -24.39
CA GLY A 184 -7.54 -8.75 -24.78
C GLY A 184 -8.59 -8.73 -23.66
N GLY A 185 -8.37 -7.98 -22.57
CA GLY A 185 -9.32 -7.84 -21.47
C GLY A 185 -9.38 -6.42 -20.90
N PRO A 186 -10.41 -6.10 -20.09
CA PRO A 186 -10.45 -4.82 -19.39
C PRO A 186 -9.41 -4.79 -18.25
N PRO A 187 -8.99 -3.60 -17.80
CA PRO A 187 -8.22 -3.48 -16.57
C PRO A 187 -9.05 -4.03 -15.40
N VAL A 188 -8.41 -4.75 -14.48
CA VAL A 188 -9.05 -5.37 -13.31
C VAL A 188 -8.54 -4.72 -12.04
N GLY A 189 -9.42 -4.49 -11.07
CA GLY A 189 -9.04 -3.83 -9.83
C GLY A 189 -9.75 -4.37 -8.59
N VAL A 190 -9.11 -4.09 -7.46
CA VAL A 190 -9.56 -4.42 -6.11
C VAL A 190 -9.42 -3.18 -5.25
N GLU A 191 -10.47 -2.85 -4.51
CA GLU A 191 -10.53 -1.68 -3.64
C GLU A 191 -10.16 -2.08 -2.21
N PHE A 192 -9.53 -1.15 -1.50
CA PHE A 192 -9.20 -1.28 -0.09
C PHE A 192 -9.26 0.09 0.59
N GLU A 193 -9.61 0.09 1.87
CA GLU A 193 -9.60 1.29 2.70
C GLU A 193 -8.25 1.43 3.40
N LEU A 194 -7.58 2.58 3.28
CA LEU A 194 -6.41 2.90 4.08
C LEU A 194 -6.83 3.60 5.37
N VAL A 195 -6.37 3.09 6.51
CA VAL A 195 -6.61 3.66 7.85
C VAL A 195 -5.30 3.87 8.59
N GLY A 196 -5.33 4.60 9.70
CA GLY A 196 -4.15 4.83 10.56
C GLY A 196 -4.11 6.24 11.08
#